data_AF-A0A2E3JRV7-F1
#
_entry.id   AF-A0A2E3JRV7-F1
#
_cell.length_a   1.000
_cell.length_b   1.000
_cell.length_c   1.000
_cell.angle_alpha   90.00
_cell.angle_beta   90.00
_cell.angle_gamma   90.00
#
_symmetry.space_group_name_H-M   'P 1'
#
loop_
_entity.id
_entity.type
_entity.pdbx_description
1 polymer ?
#
loop_
_entity_poly.entity_id
_entity_poly.type
_entity_poly.pdbx_seq_one_letter_code
_entity_poly.pdbx_strand_id
1 'polypeptide(L)'
;MMCIPERRSARLSERTFKISSGGLEKIDILEYKSIFSLLKKFQSLDIWTIGLDMDGEAKVESLDLGNQNLAFFIGSEEKGLSNEIKNKLDNVVKIQMSKHIESLNVSVAAGIAMQHIFIKK
;
A
#
# COMPACT_ATOMS: atom_id res chain seq x y z
N MET A 1 -8.03 8.07 -1.22
CA MET A 1 -8.73 7.29 -0.18
C MET A 1 -7.75 6.32 0.48
N MET A 2 -7.79 6.22 1.81
CA MET A 2 -7.00 5.27 2.60
C MET A 2 -7.93 4.18 3.13
N CYS A 3 -7.60 2.91 2.87
CA CYS A 3 -8.37 1.77 3.37
C CYS A 3 -7.67 1.18 4.59
N ILE A 4 -8.37 1.02 5.71
CA ILE A 4 -7.83 0.44 6.95
C ILE A 4 -8.72 -0.72 7.43
N PRO A 5 -8.16 -1.78 8.03
CA PRO A 5 -9.00 -2.86 8.54
C PRO A 5 -9.71 -2.40 9.82
N GLU A 6 -10.97 -2.80 9.99
CA GLU A 6 -11.80 -2.49 11.18
C GLU A 6 -11.22 -3.11 12.46
N ARG A 7 -10.48 -4.22 12.33
CA ARG A 7 -9.83 -4.93 13.43
C ARG A 7 -8.36 -5.18 13.11
N ARG A 8 -7.53 -5.30 14.15
CA ARG A 8 -6.08 -5.54 14.05
C ARG A 8 -5.32 -4.41 13.32
N SER A 9 -5.82 -3.18 13.42
CA SER A 9 -5.16 -1.94 13.01
C SER A 9 -4.92 -1.02 14.21
N ALA A 10 -3.99 -0.08 14.05
CA ALA A 10 -3.93 1.07 14.94
C ALA A 10 -5.19 1.91 14.77
N ARG A 11 -5.83 2.29 15.88
CA ARG A 11 -6.99 3.19 15.84
C ARG A 11 -6.57 4.59 15.42
N LEU A 12 -7.46 5.27 14.70
CA LEU A 12 -7.37 6.71 14.51
C LEU A 12 -7.52 7.37 15.89
N SER A 13 -6.53 8.18 16.26
CA SER A 13 -6.42 8.83 17.56
C SER A 13 -5.91 10.25 17.39
N GLU A 14 -5.99 11.06 18.44
CA GLU A 14 -5.39 12.41 18.46
C GLU A 14 -3.90 12.38 18.09
N ARG A 15 -3.17 11.33 18.51
CA ARG A 15 -1.76 11.16 18.16
C ARG A 15 -1.59 10.96 16.65
N THR A 16 -2.41 10.10 16.04
CA THR A 16 -2.40 9.85 14.60
C THR A 16 -2.74 11.13 13.83
N PHE A 17 -3.74 11.89 14.31
CA PHE A 17 -4.14 13.17 13.75
C PHE A 17 -2.98 14.18 13.76
N LYS A 18 -2.30 14.32 14.91
CA LYS A 18 -1.15 15.21 15.08
C LYS A 18 0.03 14.83 14.18
N ILE A 19 0.35 13.53 14.07
CA ILE A 19 1.45 13.05 13.22
C ILE A 19 1.15 13.28 11.73
N SER A 20 -0.12 13.15 11.33
CA SER A 20 -0.53 13.31 9.93
C SER A 20 -0.32 14.73 9.37
N SER A 21 -0.07 15.72 10.24
CA SER A 21 0.17 17.12 9.85
C SER A 21 -0.93 17.68 8.94
N GLY A 22 -2.20 17.36 9.25
CA GLY A 22 -3.37 17.76 8.46
C GLY A 22 -3.68 16.88 7.24
N GLY A 23 -2.86 15.85 6.96
CA GLY A 23 -3.12 14.92 5.87
C GLY A 23 -4.40 14.10 6.05
N LEU A 24 -4.74 13.75 7.30
CA LEU A 24 -5.93 12.96 7.60
C LEU A 24 -7.25 13.68 7.27
N GLU A 25 -7.24 15.01 7.27
CA GLU A 25 -8.40 15.84 6.91
C GLU A 25 -8.65 15.89 5.39
N LYS A 26 -7.63 15.56 4.60
CA LYS A 26 -7.64 15.69 3.14
C LYS A 26 -7.92 14.38 2.41
N ILE A 27 -8.10 13.28 3.13
CA ILE A 27 -8.27 11.95 2.55
C ILE A 27 -9.51 11.27 3.12
N ASP A 28 -10.29 10.64 2.25
CA ASP A 28 -11.35 9.74 2.69
C ASP A 28 -10.74 8.48 3.33
N ILE A 29 -11.32 8.05 4.44
CA ILE A 29 -10.94 6.82 5.13
C ILE A 29 -12.07 5.80 4.97
N LEU A 30 -11.71 4.62 4.49
CA LEU A 30 -12.62 3.49 4.36
C LEU A 30 -12.19 2.36 5.29
N GLU A 31 -13.06 1.99 6.23
CA GLU A 31 -12.84 0.84 7.08
C GLU A 31 -13.39 -0.44 6.43
N TYR A 32 -12.61 -1.52 6.44
CA TYR A 32 -13.03 -2.80 5.86
C TYR A 32 -12.95 -3.96 6.86
N LYS A 33 -13.89 -4.91 6.74
CA LYS A 33 -13.92 -6.14 7.56
C LYS A 33 -13.01 -7.24 7.04
N SER A 34 -12.91 -7.35 5.71
CA SER A 34 -12.18 -8.42 5.03
C SER A 34 -11.41 -7.86 3.85
N ILE A 35 -10.08 -8.04 3.88
CA ILE A 35 -9.20 -7.65 2.78
C ILE A 35 -9.57 -8.38 1.48
N PHE A 36 -10.00 -9.64 1.56
CA PHE A 36 -10.40 -10.42 0.39
C PHE A 36 -11.69 -9.89 -0.24
N SER A 37 -12.62 -9.39 0.57
CA SER A 37 -13.83 -8.75 0.05
C SER A 37 -13.50 -7.41 -0.62
N LEU A 38 -12.56 -6.65 -0.06
CA LEU A 38 -12.07 -5.40 -0.64
C LEU A 38 -11.38 -5.65 -1.99
N LEU A 39 -10.47 -6.64 -2.06
CA LEU A 39 -9.79 -7.04 -3.30
C LEU A 39 -10.78 -7.42 -4.39
N LYS A 40 -11.78 -8.26 -4.09
CA LYS A 40 -12.83 -8.61 -5.05
C LYS A 40 -13.59 -7.38 -5.54
N LYS A 41 -13.85 -6.42 -4.65
CA LYS A 41 -14.54 -5.18 -5.02
C LYS A 41 -13.68 -4.32 -5.95
N PHE A 42 -12.40 -4.18 -5.67
CA PHE A 42 -11.45 -3.45 -6.52
C PHE A 42 -11.32 -4.09 -7.89
N GLN A 43 -11.19 -5.42 -7.96
CA GLN A 43 -11.20 -6.15 -9.22
C GLN A 43 -12.49 -5.91 -10.03
N SER A 44 -13.66 -5.88 -9.38
CA SER A 44 -14.95 -5.59 -10.06
C SER A 44 -15.10 -4.16 -10.55
N LEU A 45 -14.20 -3.25 -10.14
CA LEU A 45 -14.19 -1.84 -10.51
C LEU A 45 -13.03 -1.51 -11.47
N ASP A 46 -12.38 -2.53 -12.04
CA ASP A 46 -11.19 -2.38 -12.87
C ASP A 46 -10.07 -1.56 -12.18
N ILE A 47 -9.95 -1.73 -10.86
CA ILE A 47 -8.88 -1.12 -10.07
C ILE A 47 -7.72 -2.10 -9.99
N TRP A 48 -6.58 -1.69 -10.52
CA TRP A 48 -5.35 -2.46 -10.52
C TRP A 48 -4.72 -2.49 -9.13
N THR A 49 -4.45 -3.69 -8.63
CA THR A 49 -4.01 -3.90 -7.25
C THR A 49 -2.52 -4.20 -7.21
N ILE A 50 -1.76 -3.30 -6.59
CA ILE A 50 -0.29 -3.37 -6.53
C ILE A 50 0.15 -3.48 -5.07
N GLY A 51 0.94 -4.50 -4.75
CA GLY A 51 1.52 -4.70 -3.43
C GLY A 51 2.94 -4.18 -3.33
N LEU A 52 3.32 -3.66 -2.16
CA LEU A 52 4.70 -3.38 -1.80
C LEU A 52 5.21 -4.46 -0.85
N ASP A 53 6.19 -5.22 -1.30
CA ASP A 53 6.83 -6.27 -0.51
C ASP A 53 8.29 -6.42 -0.92
N MET A 54 9.16 -6.82 0.02
CA MET A 54 10.58 -6.99 -0.28
C MET A 54 10.84 -8.18 -1.21
N ASP A 55 9.95 -9.17 -1.17
CA ASP A 55 9.98 -10.34 -2.06
C ASP A 55 9.40 -10.04 -3.45
N GLY A 56 9.03 -8.79 -3.74
CA GLY A 56 8.51 -8.39 -5.04
C GLY A 56 9.50 -8.66 -6.17
N GLU A 57 9.01 -9.20 -7.28
CA GLU A 57 9.84 -9.53 -8.44
C GLU A 57 10.22 -8.27 -9.22
N ALA A 58 9.25 -7.38 -9.44
CA ALA A 58 9.42 -6.12 -10.15
C ALA A 58 9.86 -4.99 -9.23
N LYS A 59 10.59 -4.02 -9.79
CA LYS A 59 11.00 -2.82 -9.07
C LYS A 59 9.90 -1.76 -9.16
N VAL A 60 9.61 -1.03 -8.09
CA VAL A 60 8.60 0.04 -8.10
C VAL A 60 8.91 1.11 -9.14
N GLU A 61 10.20 1.37 -9.38
CA GLU A 61 10.69 2.33 -10.37
C GLU A 61 10.42 1.88 -11.81
N SER A 62 10.35 0.55 -12.03
CA SER A 62 10.07 -0.05 -13.34
C SER A 62 8.59 -0.22 -13.64
N LEU A 63 7.72 0.09 -12.68
CA LEU A 63 6.28 -0.05 -12.86
C LEU A 63 5.77 0.96 -13.89
N ASP A 64 5.11 0.46 -14.93
CA ASP A 64 4.32 1.25 -15.87
C ASP A 64 2.86 1.19 -15.44
N LEU A 65 2.31 2.35 -15.12
CA LEU A 65 0.96 2.50 -14.55
C LEU A 65 -0.08 2.84 -15.61
N GLY A 66 0.34 3.28 -16.80
CA GLY A 66 -0.54 3.83 -17.81
C GLY A 66 -1.62 4.76 -17.24
N ASN A 67 -2.87 4.57 -17.69
CA ASN A 67 -4.03 5.35 -17.26
C ASN A 67 -4.96 4.58 -16.29
N GLN A 68 -4.48 3.52 -15.63
CA GLN A 68 -5.35 2.68 -14.81
C GLN A 68 -5.67 3.32 -13.44
N ASN A 69 -6.85 2.98 -12.91
CA ASN A 69 -7.16 3.21 -11.50
C ASN A 69 -6.39 2.19 -10.68
N LEU A 70 -5.78 2.61 -9.58
CA LEU A 70 -4.89 1.74 -8.82
C LEU A 70 -5.17 1.80 -7.32
N ALA A 71 -5.01 0.65 -6.68
CA ALA A 71 -5.00 0.49 -5.23
C ALA A 71 -3.65 -0.07 -4.81
N PHE A 72 -2.96 0.67 -3.94
CA PHE A 72 -1.65 0.28 -3.44
C PHE A 72 -1.76 -0.35 -2.06
N PHE A 73 -1.19 -1.54 -1.89
CA PHE A 73 -1.25 -2.33 -0.68
C PHE A 73 0.12 -2.36 -0.01
N ILE A 74 0.16 -1.97 1.26
CA ILE A 74 1.39 -1.90 2.03
C ILE A 74 1.28 -2.85 3.21
N GLY A 75 2.27 -3.75 3.32
CA GLY A 75 2.40 -4.69 4.42
C GLY A 75 2.91 -4.06 5.71
N SER A 76 2.93 -4.84 6.80
CA SER A 76 3.56 -4.39 8.04
C SER A 76 5.09 -4.51 7.95
N GLU A 77 5.81 -3.70 8.73
CA GLU A 77 7.28 -3.62 8.69
C GLU A 77 7.97 -4.99 8.83
N GLU A 78 7.48 -5.81 9.75
CA GLU A 78 8.11 -7.09 10.09
C GLU A 78 7.66 -8.26 9.21
N LYS A 79 6.43 -8.22 8.69
CA LYS A 79 5.80 -9.39 8.03
C LYS A 79 5.51 -9.16 6.55
N GLY A 80 5.60 -7.92 6.08
CA GLY A 80 5.19 -7.56 4.73
C GLY A 80 3.72 -7.88 4.46
N LEU A 81 3.43 -8.21 3.21
CA LEU A 81 2.14 -8.72 2.76
C LEU A 81 2.11 -10.23 2.97
N SER A 82 0.97 -10.77 3.44
CA SER A 82 0.82 -12.21 3.52
C SER A 82 0.87 -12.84 2.12
N ASN A 83 1.42 -14.05 2.02
CA ASN A 83 1.49 -14.78 0.74
C ASN A 83 0.12 -14.93 0.07
N GLU A 84 -0.95 -15.09 0.85
CA GLU A 84 -2.32 -15.17 0.35
C GLU A 84 -2.79 -13.88 -0.32
N ILE A 85 -2.37 -12.71 0.21
CA ILE A 85 -2.65 -11.42 -0.40
C ILE A 85 -1.78 -11.24 -1.64
N LYS A 86 -0.47 -11.53 -1.54
CA LYS A 86 0.48 -11.43 -2.67
C LYS A 86 -0.03 -12.16 -3.91
N ASN A 87 -0.52 -13.39 -3.74
CA ASN A 87 -1.05 -14.22 -4.85
C ASN A 87 -2.37 -13.73 -5.46
N LYS A 88 -3.06 -12.76 -4.84
CA LYS A 88 -4.32 -12.21 -5.33
C LYS A 88 -4.18 -10.80 -5.89
N LEU A 89 -3.04 -10.16 -5.66
CA LEU A 89 -2.72 -8.88 -6.25
C LEU A 89 -2.30 -9.08 -7.69
N ASP A 90 -2.55 -8.07 -8.52
CA ASP A 90 -2.19 -8.13 -9.93
C ASP A 90 -0.67 -7.99 -10.12
N ASN A 91 0.00 -7.28 -9.21
CA ASN A 91 1.45 -7.19 -9.19
C ASN A 91 1.97 -6.96 -7.76
N VAL A 92 3.19 -7.41 -7.48
CA VAL A 92 3.91 -7.14 -6.23
C VAL A 92 5.30 -6.59 -6.59
N VAL A 93 5.54 -5.36 -6.16
CA VAL A 93 6.78 -4.63 -6.42
C VAL A 93 7.60 -4.47 -5.16
N LYS A 94 8.90 -4.25 -5.33
CA LYS A 94 9.83 -3.90 -4.26
C LYS A 94 10.48 -2.54 -4.48
N ILE A 95 10.91 -1.91 -3.39
CA ILE A 95 11.85 -0.79 -3.43
C ILE A 95 13.26 -1.37 -3.45
N GLN A 96 14.11 -0.89 -4.36
CA GLN A 96 15.50 -1.32 -4.39
C GLN A 96 16.24 -0.81 -3.15
N MET A 97 16.74 -1.72 -2.33
CA MET A 97 17.52 -1.39 -1.14
C MET A 97 18.98 -1.81 -1.29
N SER A 98 19.86 -1.15 -0.53
CA SER A 98 21.26 -1.57 -0.40
C SER A 98 21.35 -2.86 0.41
N LYS A 99 22.37 -3.70 0.17
CA LYS A 99 22.51 -5.04 0.79
C LYS A 99 22.60 -5.06 2.32
N HIS A 100 22.80 -3.90 2.96
CA HIS A 100 23.02 -3.79 4.40
C HIS A 100 21.78 -3.42 5.20
N ILE A 101 20.66 -3.11 4.54
CA ILE A 101 19.43 -2.71 5.21
C ILE A 101 18.37 -3.76 4.89
N GLU A 102 17.83 -4.37 5.95
CA GLU A 102 16.88 -5.47 5.83
C GLU A 102 15.45 -5.00 5.58
N SER A 103 15.06 -3.80 6.04
CA SER A 103 13.73 -3.24 5.79
C SER A 103 13.73 -1.72 5.88
N LEU A 104 12.72 -1.10 5.25
CA LEU A 104 12.41 0.31 5.45
C LEU A 104 11.24 0.43 6.40
N ASN A 105 11.24 1.52 7.18
CA ASN A 105 10.04 1.91 7.89
C ASN A 105 8.87 2.04 6.92
N VAL A 106 7.70 1.51 7.32
CA VAL A 106 6.50 1.46 6.47
C VAL A 106 6.10 2.83 5.93
N SER A 107 6.24 3.90 6.71
CA SER A 107 5.90 5.26 6.26
C SER A 107 6.84 5.78 5.18
N VAL A 108 8.14 5.46 5.29
CA VAL A 108 9.16 5.83 4.29
C VAL A 108 8.95 5.04 3.01
N ALA A 109 8.72 3.73 3.12
CA ALA A 109 8.43 2.86 2.00
C ALA A 109 7.16 3.31 1.25
N ALA A 110 6.10 3.65 2.00
CA ALA A 110 4.87 4.24 1.46
C ALA A 110 5.15 5.53 0.71
N GLY A 111 5.91 6.47 1.30
CA GLY A 111 6.25 7.74 0.68
C GLY A 111 7.02 7.59 -0.63
N ILE A 112 8.05 6.73 -0.67
CA ILE A 112 8.84 6.47 -1.88
C ILE A 112 7.97 5.86 -2.99
N ALA A 113 7.16 4.86 -2.65
CA ALA A 113 6.31 4.20 -3.62
C ALA A 113 5.23 5.13 -4.15
N MET A 114 4.53 5.86 -3.26
CA MET A 114 3.54 6.87 -3.66
C MET A 114 4.15 7.95 -4.54
N GLN A 115 5.34 8.44 -4.22
CA GLN A 115 6.04 9.44 -5.05
C GLN A 115 6.31 8.91 -6.46
N HIS A 116 6.76 7.67 -6.61
CA HIS A 116 6.96 7.07 -7.94
C HIS A 116 5.65 6.84 -8.70
N ILE A 117 4.60 6.45 -7.98
CA ILE A 117 3.30 6.12 -8.57
C ILE A 117 2.55 7.38 -9.02
N PHE A 118 2.54 8.42 -8.18
CA PHE A 118 1.76 9.63 -8.42
C PHE A 118 2.48 10.68 -9.27
N ILE A 119 3.81 10.64 -9.40
CA ILE A 119 4.53 11.53 -10.34
C ILE A 119 4.47 11.03 -11.78
N LYS A 120 4.35 9.71 -11.98
CA LYS A 120 4.23 9.11 -13.31
C LYS A 120 2.83 9.21 -13.92
N LYS A 121 1.84 9.65 -13.14
CA LYS A 121 0.45 9.82 -13.57
C LYS A 121 0.18 11.30 -13.87
#